data_AF-A0A9D4VD51-F1
#
_entry.id   AF-A0A9D4VD51-F1
#
_cell.length_a   1.000
_cell.length_b   1.000
_cell.length_c   1.000
_cell.angle_alpha   90.00
_cell.angle_beta   90.00
_cell.angle_gamma   90.00
#
_symmetry.space_group_name_H-M   'P 1'
#
loop_
_entity.id
_entity.type
_entity.pdbx_description
1 polymer ?
#
loop_
_entity_poly.entity_id
_entity_poly.type
_entity_poly.pdbx_seq_one_letter_code
_entity_poly.pdbx_strand_id
1 'polypeptide(L)'
;MSVQCIAHREALAVLDAIKCFPCLPYIDKLANKVYSWISGSSVRHTGFQSLLKEMHLQVLEVLNIHEVRWLARGNVMERLTQLMPAILSFWKDNAKSWYEKLRVYTVLFCIYMLADVVRDLNALNTHFQKENVDIPSISAEIEVTIASLK
;
A
#
# COMPACT_ATOMS: atom_id res chain seq x y z
N MET A 1 18.76 18.76 -21.59
CA MET A 1 18.96 17.49 -20.86
C MET A 1 18.63 17.78 -19.40
N SER A 2 17.45 17.42 -18.91
CA SER A 2 17.10 17.67 -17.50
C SER A 2 17.79 16.62 -16.64
N VAL A 3 18.52 17.06 -15.61
CA VAL A 3 19.01 16.14 -14.58
C VAL A 3 17.79 15.67 -13.79
N GLN A 4 17.42 14.40 -13.95
CA GLN A 4 16.36 13.77 -13.17
C GLN A 4 16.95 13.31 -11.83
N CYS A 5 16.36 13.72 -10.71
CA CYS A 5 16.80 13.26 -9.40
C CYS A 5 16.59 11.74 -9.28
N ILE A 6 17.40 11.09 -8.45
CA ILE A 6 17.36 9.63 -8.33
C ILE A 6 16.02 9.11 -7.77
N ALA A 7 15.39 9.84 -6.85
CA ALA A 7 14.05 9.54 -6.36
C ALA A 7 12.98 9.58 -7.48
N HIS A 8 13.15 10.47 -8.47
CA HIS A 8 12.28 10.51 -9.64
C HIS A 8 12.55 9.33 -10.58
N ARG A 9 13.83 8.95 -10.78
CA ARG A 9 14.19 7.78 -11.60
C ARG A 9 13.64 6.48 -11.02
N GLU A 10 13.71 6.32 -9.70
CA GLU A 10 13.10 5.19 -9.01
C GLU A 10 11.58 5.16 -9.21
N ALA A 11 10.90 6.29 -9.04
CA ALA A 11 9.46 6.38 -9.27
C ALA A 11 9.07 6.01 -10.72
N LEU A 12 9.87 6.43 -11.71
CA LEU A 12 9.67 6.03 -13.11
C LEU A 12 9.89 4.53 -13.32
N ALA A 13 10.96 3.96 -12.75
CA ALA A 13 11.26 2.53 -12.86
C ALA A 13 10.12 1.67 -12.30
N VAL A 14 9.53 2.10 -11.18
CA VAL A 14 8.37 1.45 -10.60
C VAL A 14 7.13 1.59 -11.49
N LEU A 15 6.87 2.77 -12.03
CA LEU A 15 5.75 2.99 -12.97
C LEU A 15 5.87 2.10 -14.20
N ASP A 16 7.09 1.86 -14.69
CA ASP A 16 7.34 0.92 -15.78
C ASP A 16 7.13 -0.54 -15.35
N ALA A 17 7.64 -0.96 -14.20
CA ALA A 17 7.47 -2.32 -13.68
C ALA A 17 5.98 -2.69 -13.46
N ILE A 18 5.17 -1.74 -13.01
CA ILE A 18 3.73 -1.93 -12.77
C ILE A 18 2.97 -2.29 -14.05
N LYS A 19 3.44 -1.88 -15.23
CA LYS A 19 2.81 -2.25 -16.50
C LYS A 19 2.81 -3.77 -16.71
N CYS A 20 3.70 -4.49 -16.04
CA CYS A 20 3.76 -5.95 -16.02
C CYS A 20 2.83 -6.61 -14.99
N PHE A 21 2.09 -5.85 -14.18
CA PHE A 21 1.19 -6.34 -13.13
C PHE A 21 -0.30 -6.08 -13.49
N PRO A 22 -0.92 -6.91 -14.35
CA PRO A 22 -2.30 -6.70 -14.82
C PRO A 22 -3.35 -6.78 -13.71
N CYS A 23 -3.03 -7.37 -12.56
CA CYS A 23 -3.94 -7.44 -11.41
C CYS A 23 -4.02 -6.11 -10.63
N LEU A 24 -3.05 -5.21 -10.76
CA LEU A 24 -2.96 -4.01 -9.92
C LEU A 24 -4.21 -3.10 -10.00
N PRO A 25 -4.81 -2.83 -11.17
CA PRO A 25 -6.02 -2.01 -11.24
C PRO A 25 -7.20 -2.60 -10.43
N TYR A 26 -7.28 -3.93 -10.36
CA TYR A 26 -8.29 -4.61 -9.56
C TYR A 26 -8.00 -4.48 -8.05
N ILE A 27 -6.73 -4.60 -7.66
CA ILE A 27 -6.30 -4.41 -6.26
C ILE A 27 -6.54 -2.96 -5.81
N ASP A 28 -6.15 -1.97 -6.61
CA ASP A 28 -6.39 -0.56 -6.32
C ASP A 28 -7.89 -0.26 -6.16
N LYS A 29 -8.73 -0.84 -7.03
CA LYS A 29 -10.19 -0.72 -6.93
C LYS A 29 -10.73 -1.32 -5.63
N LEU A 30 -10.20 -2.45 -5.18
CA LEU A 30 -10.59 -3.06 -3.91
C LEU A 30 -10.17 -2.19 -2.72
N ALA A 31 -8.94 -1.68 -2.71
CA ALA A 31 -8.46 -0.76 -1.68
C ALA A 31 -9.35 0.49 -1.56
N ASN A 32 -9.65 1.13 -2.70
CA ASN A 32 -10.55 2.28 -2.75
C ASN A 32 -11.99 1.92 -2.34
N LYS A 33 -12.39 0.67 -2.59
CA LYS A 33 -13.70 0.19 -2.14
C LYS A 33 -13.77 0.04 -0.62
N VAL A 34 -12.70 -0.44 0.02
CA VAL A 34 -12.58 -0.47 1.49
C VAL A 34 -12.73 0.93 2.05
N TYR A 35 -11.95 1.88 1.54
CA TYR A 35 -12.02 3.29 1.94
C TYR A 35 -13.45 3.83 1.81
N SER A 36 -13.98 3.86 0.59
CA SER A 36 -15.28 4.49 0.31
C SER A 36 -16.44 3.83 1.03
N TRP A 37 -16.37 2.53 1.31
CA TRP A 37 -17.38 1.85 2.09
C TRP A 37 -17.31 2.29 3.56
N ILE A 38 -16.14 2.28 4.19
CA ILE A 38 -16.00 2.66 5.60
C ILE A 38 -16.31 4.16 5.80
N SER A 39 -15.72 5.04 4.99
CA SER A 39 -15.88 6.50 5.12
C SER A 39 -17.24 7.02 4.63
N GLY A 40 -17.94 6.27 3.76
CA GLY A 40 -19.22 6.68 3.20
C GLY A 40 -20.41 6.62 4.17
N SER A 41 -20.19 6.29 5.45
CA SER A 41 -21.23 6.32 6.49
C SER A 41 -20.60 6.57 7.85
N SER A 42 -21.13 7.54 8.60
CA SER A 42 -20.68 7.84 9.97
C SER A 42 -20.81 6.62 10.88
N VAL A 43 -21.92 5.88 10.78
CA VAL A 43 -22.18 4.65 11.55
C VAL A 43 -21.14 3.57 11.23
N ARG A 44 -20.82 3.36 9.95
CA ARG A 44 -19.79 2.39 9.56
C ARG A 44 -18.41 2.82 10.02
N HIS A 45 -18.08 4.11 9.90
CA HIS A 45 -16.83 4.66 10.37
C HIS A 45 -16.67 4.45 11.89
N THR A 46 -17.64 4.86 12.69
CA THR A 46 -17.57 4.69 14.16
C THR A 46 -17.58 3.21 14.56
N GLY A 47 -18.38 2.37 13.88
CA GLY A 47 -18.40 0.93 14.13
C GLY A 47 -17.05 0.27 13.82
N PHE A 48 -16.39 0.67 12.73
CA PHE A 48 -15.05 0.19 12.40
C PHE A 48 -14.02 0.62 13.43
N GLN A 49 -14.06 1.89 13.89
CA GLN A 49 -13.15 2.38 14.93
C GLN A 49 -13.31 1.63 16.26
N SER A 50 -14.55 1.29 16.65
CA SER A 50 -14.80 0.44 17.82
C SER A 50 -14.23 -0.96 17.62
N LEU A 51 -14.45 -1.58 16.46
CA LEU A 51 -13.92 -2.90 16.14
C LEU A 51 -12.38 -2.94 16.19
N LEU A 52 -11.70 -1.90 15.70
CA LEU A 52 -10.24 -1.80 15.80
C LEU A 52 -9.77 -1.84 17.26
N LYS A 53 -10.46 -1.11 18.14
CA LYS A 53 -10.16 -1.11 19.59
C LYS A 53 -10.40 -2.48 20.23
N GLU A 54 -11.51 -3.13 19.88
CA GLU A 54 -11.87 -4.46 20.38
C GLU A 54 -10.84 -5.52 19.94
N MET A 55 -10.30 -5.40 18.74
CA MET A 55 -9.27 -6.29 18.20
C MET A 55 -7.85 -5.93 18.64
N HIS A 56 -7.67 -4.93 19.51
CA HIS A 56 -6.38 -4.38 19.92
C HIS A 56 -5.48 -3.95 18.74
N LEU A 57 -6.10 -3.53 17.64
CA LEU A 57 -5.41 -2.96 16.50
C LEU A 57 -5.22 -1.46 16.68
N GLN A 58 -4.18 -0.92 16.07
CA GLN A 58 -3.98 0.52 16.07
C GLN A 58 -5.17 1.19 15.37
N VAL A 59 -5.73 2.21 16.04
CA VAL A 59 -6.78 3.06 15.48
C VAL A 59 -6.16 3.89 14.37
N LEU A 60 -6.40 3.47 13.13
CA LEU A 60 -5.86 4.10 11.94
C LEU A 60 -6.97 4.43 10.97
N GLU A 61 -6.84 5.56 10.28
CA GLU A 61 -7.70 5.86 9.15
C GLU A 61 -7.37 4.94 7.97
N VAL A 62 -8.42 4.49 7.31
CA VAL A 62 -8.31 3.84 6.00
C VAL A 62 -7.97 4.91 4.98
N LEU A 63 -7.00 4.62 4.13
CA LEU A 63 -6.51 5.57 3.13
C LEU A 63 -7.12 5.27 1.75
N ASN A 64 -7.31 6.31 0.95
CA ASN A 64 -7.76 6.20 -0.43
C ASN A 64 -6.59 6.38 -1.41
N ILE A 65 -6.61 5.65 -2.51
CA ILE A 65 -5.66 5.85 -3.61
C ILE A 65 -6.20 6.99 -4.48
N HIS A 66 -5.71 8.21 -4.23
CA HIS A 66 -6.09 9.43 -4.97
C HIS A 66 -5.18 9.75 -6.19
N GLU A 67 -4.24 8.86 -6.53
CA GLU A 67 -3.35 8.86 -7.72
C GLU A 67 -1.95 9.56 -7.68
N VAL A 68 -1.13 9.09 -8.64
CA VAL A 68 0.19 9.46 -9.21
C VAL A 68 1.49 9.10 -8.45
N ARG A 69 1.58 9.14 -7.12
CA ARG A 69 2.84 8.77 -6.43
C ARG A 69 2.79 7.35 -5.87
N TRP A 70 3.70 6.51 -6.34
CA TRP A 70 3.92 5.15 -5.82
C TRP A 70 4.06 5.13 -4.29
N LEU A 71 4.76 6.10 -3.71
CA LEU A 71 4.88 6.30 -2.27
C LEU A 71 3.53 6.30 -1.55
N ALA A 72 2.56 7.05 -2.07
CA ALA A 72 1.23 7.16 -1.47
C ALA A 72 0.45 5.85 -1.60
N ARG A 73 0.59 5.14 -2.73
CA ARG A 73 0.02 3.79 -2.90
C ARG A 73 0.62 2.81 -1.90
N GLY A 74 1.92 2.90 -1.64
CA GLY A 74 2.61 2.11 -0.62
C GLY A 74 2.00 2.23 0.76
N ASN A 75 1.82 3.47 1.21
CA ASN A 75 1.22 3.75 2.51
C ASN A 75 -0.21 3.18 2.59
N VAL A 76 -0.98 3.23 1.50
CA VAL A 76 -2.31 2.61 1.44
C VAL A 76 -2.22 1.10 1.58
N MET A 77 -1.33 0.42 0.85
CA MET A 77 -1.21 -1.05 0.91
C MET A 77 -0.72 -1.51 2.28
N GLU A 78 0.30 -0.86 2.83
CA GLU A 78 0.79 -1.14 4.20
C GLU A 78 -0.35 -0.98 5.21
N ARG A 79 -1.08 0.14 5.15
CA ARG A 79 -2.23 0.38 6.03
C ARG A 79 -3.32 -0.67 5.85
N LEU A 80 -3.59 -1.05 4.61
CA LEU A 80 -4.60 -2.05 4.27
C LEU A 80 -4.26 -3.41 4.87
N THR A 81 -2.98 -3.81 4.85
CA THR A 81 -2.53 -5.07 5.49
C THR A 81 -2.71 -5.04 7.00
N GLN A 82 -2.36 -3.94 7.68
CA GLN A 82 -2.53 -3.79 9.13
C GLN A 82 -4.01 -3.87 9.55
N LEU A 83 -4.90 -3.33 8.72
CA LEU A 83 -6.35 -3.29 8.99
C LEU A 83 -7.10 -4.51 8.44
N MET A 84 -6.44 -5.40 7.69
CA MET A 84 -7.06 -6.51 6.97
C MET A 84 -7.94 -7.42 7.86
N PRO A 85 -7.51 -7.82 9.09
CA PRO A 85 -8.34 -8.65 9.96
C PRO A 85 -9.66 -7.97 10.32
N ALA A 86 -9.62 -6.68 10.67
CA ALA A 86 -10.82 -5.91 10.98
C ALA A 86 -11.70 -5.70 9.77
N ILE A 87 -11.12 -5.43 8.59
CA ILE A 87 -11.88 -5.26 7.34
C ILE A 87 -12.65 -6.54 7.01
N LEU A 88 -11.98 -7.69 7.06
CA LEU A 88 -12.62 -8.99 6.80
C LEU A 88 -13.73 -9.30 7.79
N SER A 89 -13.49 -9.06 9.08
CA SER A 89 -14.50 -9.23 10.13
C SER A 89 -15.71 -8.33 9.90
N PHE A 90 -15.47 -7.04 9.61
CA PHE A 90 -16.52 -6.05 9.43
C PHE A 90 -17.35 -6.27 8.16
N TRP A 91 -16.73 -6.73 7.08
CA TRP A 91 -17.40 -7.02 5.81
C TRP A 91 -18.13 -8.36 5.76
N LYS A 92 -17.76 -9.32 6.62
CA LYS A 92 -18.37 -10.65 6.66
C LYS A 92 -19.90 -10.56 6.72
N ASP A 93 -20.42 -9.68 7.57
CA ASP A 93 -21.86 -9.56 7.82
C ASP A 93 -22.49 -8.35 7.10
N ASN A 94 -21.70 -7.33 6.74
CA ASN A 94 -22.21 -6.06 6.21
C ASN A 94 -21.94 -5.85 4.70
N ALA A 95 -21.07 -6.66 4.09
CA ALA A 95 -20.64 -6.50 2.70
C ALA A 95 -20.18 -7.83 2.07
N LYS A 96 -20.99 -8.89 2.21
CA LYS A 96 -20.65 -10.27 1.84
C LYS A 96 -20.01 -10.43 0.44
N SER A 97 -20.51 -9.74 -0.58
CA SER A 97 -19.95 -9.83 -1.94
C SER A 97 -18.52 -9.27 -2.06
N TRP A 98 -18.16 -8.26 -1.25
CA TRP A 98 -16.80 -7.72 -1.19
C TRP A 98 -15.90 -8.53 -0.28
N TYR A 99 -16.45 -9.07 0.82
CA TYR A 99 -15.78 -10.02 1.68
C TYR A 99 -15.28 -11.24 0.89
N GLU A 100 -16.12 -11.88 0.07
CA GLU A 100 -15.71 -13.05 -0.72
C GLU A 100 -14.61 -12.70 -1.73
N LYS A 101 -14.69 -11.51 -2.37
CA LYS A 101 -13.65 -11.04 -3.30
C LYS A 101 -12.31 -10.79 -2.60
N LEU A 102 -12.35 -10.20 -1.41
CA LEU A 102 -11.16 -9.87 -0.65
C LEU A 102 -10.50 -11.12 -0.06
N ARG A 103 -11.25 -12.20 0.20
CA ARG A 103 -10.73 -13.48 0.72
C ARG A 103 -10.10 -14.39 -0.32
N VAL A 104 -10.24 -14.08 -1.61
CA VAL A 104 -9.56 -14.85 -2.66
C VAL A 104 -8.05 -14.80 -2.40
N TYR A 105 -7.43 -15.97 -2.30
CA TYR A 105 -6.00 -16.09 -1.95
C TYR A 105 -5.10 -15.20 -2.81
N THR A 106 -5.31 -15.22 -4.13
CA THR A 106 -4.50 -14.40 -5.05
C THR A 106 -4.66 -12.90 -4.80
N VAL A 107 -5.82 -12.45 -4.32
CA VAL A 107 -6.09 -11.05 -4.00
C VAL A 107 -5.35 -10.65 -2.72
N LEU A 108 -5.49 -11.43 -1.66
CA LEU A 108 -4.74 -11.21 -0.42
C LEU A 108 -3.24 -11.24 -0.69
N PHE A 109 -2.76 -12.29 -1.36
CA PHE A 109 -1.36 -12.43 -1.74
C PHE A 109 -0.86 -11.19 -2.49
N CYS A 110 -1.58 -10.70 -3.50
CA CYS A 110 -1.20 -9.48 -4.20
C CYS A 110 -1.12 -8.27 -3.26
N ILE A 111 -2.08 -8.06 -2.36
CA ILE A 111 -2.08 -6.93 -1.43
C ILE A 111 -0.87 -6.98 -0.49
N TYR A 112 -0.62 -8.13 0.13
CA TYR A 112 0.51 -8.30 1.06
C TYR A 112 1.86 -8.21 0.34
N MET A 113 2.01 -8.88 -0.81
CA MET A 113 3.22 -8.79 -1.62
C MET A 113 3.50 -7.36 -2.06
N LEU A 114 2.47 -6.62 -2.52
CA LEU A 114 2.63 -5.21 -2.87
C LEU A 114 3.03 -4.39 -1.64
N ALA A 115 2.41 -4.60 -0.48
CA ALA A 115 2.77 -3.87 0.73
C ALA A 115 4.24 -4.09 1.13
N ASP A 116 4.76 -5.31 1.02
CA ASP A 116 6.15 -5.62 1.35
C ASP A 116 7.12 -4.99 0.34
N VAL A 117 6.87 -5.17 -0.97
CA VAL A 117 7.72 -4.58 -2.02
C VAL A 117 7.71 -3.06 -1.96
N VAL A 118 6.54 -2.44 -1.75
CA VAL A 118 6.47 -0.98 -1.69
C VAL A 118 7.13 -0.44 -0.42
N ARG A 119 7.13 -1.18 0.70
CA ARG A 119 7.81 -0.76 1.93
C ARG A 119 9.29 -0.52 1.68
N ASP A 120 9.95 -1.46 1.03
CA ASP A 120 11.38 -1.38 0.71
C ASP A 120 11.67 -0.27 -0.29
N LEU A 121 10.82 -0.12 -1.32
CA LEU A 121 10.93 0.99 -2.27
C LEU A 121 10.71 2.34 -1.60
N ASN A 122 9.74 2.46 -0.68
CA ASN A 122 9.51 3.70 0.06
C ASN A 122 10.70 4.06 0.96
N ALA A 123 11.35 3.07 1.58
CA ALA A 123 12.55 3.28 2.37
C ALA A 123 13.71 3.80 1.49
N LEU A 124 13.95 3.15 0.34
CA LEU A 124 14.94 3.57 -0.65
C LEU A 124 14.66 4.99 -1.15
N ASN A 125 13.41 5.29 -1.49
CA ASN A 125 13.01 6.60 -1.97
C ASN A 125 13.22 7.70 -0.92
N THR A 126 12.91 7.39 0.35
CA THR A 126 13.15 8.29 1.46
C THR A 126 14.64 8.51 1.69
N HIS A 127 15.47 7.48 1.51
CA HIS A 127 16.93 7.61 1.54
C HIS A 127 17.41 8.59 0.47
N PHE A 128 16.94 8.45 -0.78
CA PHE A 128 17.30 9.33 -1.88
C PHE A 128 16.89 10.80 -1.70
N GLN A 129 15.94 11.08 -0.82
CA GLN A 129 15.48 12.43 -0.52
C GLN A 129 16.22 13.09 0.67
N LYS A 130 17.13 12.38 1.34
CA LYS A 130 17.92 12.96 2.43
C LYS A 130 18.86 14.06 1.93
N GLU A 131 19.14 15.03 2.78
CA GLU A 131 20.21 16.00 2.52
C GLU A 131 21.58 15.31 2.65
N ASN A 132 22.53 15.67 1.79
CA ASN A 132 23.90 15.16 1.79
C ASN A 132 24.05 13.64 1.56
N VAL A 133 23.26 13.05 0.66
CA VAL A 133 23.47 11.66 0.22
C VAL A 133 24.80 11.55 -0.52
N ASP A 134 25.66 10.65 -0.06
CA ASP A 134 26.94 10.36 -0.70
C ASP A 134 26.72 9.54 -1.98
N ILE A 135 27.32 9.96 -3.09
CA ILE A 135 27.05 9.33 -4.40
C ILE A 135 27.43 7.84 -4.43
N PRO A 136 28.55 7.40 -3.83
CA PRO A 136 28.87 5.97 -3.69
C PRO A 136 27.87 5.19 -2.81
N SER A 137 27.25 5.83 -1.80
CA SER A 137 26.29 5.15 -0.92
C SER A 137 25.00 4.79 -1.64
N ILE A 138 24.66 5.50 -2.71
CA ILE A 138 23.50 5.20 -3.56
C ILE A 138 23.57 3.78 -4.14
N SER A 139 24.72 3.38 -4.68
CA SER A 139 24.86 2.05 -5.30
C SER A 139 24.71 0.96 -4.25
N ALA A 140 25.33 1.16 -3.09
CA ALA A 140 25.24 0.22 -1.97
C ALA A 140 23.78 0.09 -1.48
N GLU A 141 23.04 1.20 -1.34
CA GLU A 141 21.64 1.16 -0.89
C GLU A 141 20.75 0.41 -1.90
N ILE A 142 20.95 0.62 -3.20
CA ILE A 142 20.23 -0.11 -4.25
C ILE A 142 20.50 -1.62 -4.15
N GLU A 143 21.76 -2.02 -3.97
CA GLU A 143 22.13 -3.44 -3.81
C GLU A 143 21.50 -4.06 -2.57
N VAL A 144 21.47 -3.33 -1.45
CA VAL A 144 20.80 -3.76 -0.22
C VAL A 144 19.30 -3.92 -0.44
N THR A 145 18.63 -2.97 -1.09
CA THR A 145 17.19 -3.09 -1.42
C THR A 145 16.92 -4.26 -2.37
N ILE A 146 17.77 -4.50 -3.36
CA ILE A 146 17.61 -5.68 -4.23
C ILE A 146 17.77 -6.98 -3.45
N ALA A 147 18.66 -7.01 -2.46
CA ALA A 147 18.86 -8.18 -1.60
C ALA A 147 17.69 -8.43 -0.64
N SER A 148 16.99 -7.39 -0.16
CA SER A 148 15.80 -7.55 0.71
C SER A 148 14.57 -8.09 -0.03
N LEU A 149 14.52 -7.90 -1.34
CA LEU A 149 13.42 -8.34 -2.21
C LEU A 149 13.56 -9.78 -2.75
N LYS A 150 14.64 -10.50 -2.40
CA LYS A 150 14.91 -11.90 -2.82
C LYS A 150 14.44 -12.91 -1.78
#